data_AF-A0A1F9ZL16-F1
#
_entry.id   AF-A0A1F9ZL16-F1
#
_cell.length_a   1.000
_cell.length_b   1.000
_cell.length_c   1.000
_cell.angle_alpha   90.00
_cell.angle_beta   90.00
_cell.angle_gamma   90.00
#
_symmetry.space_group_name_H-M   'P 1'
#
loop_
_entity.id
_entity.type
_entity.pdbx_description
1 polymer ?
#
loop_
_entity_poly.entity_id
_entity_poly.type
_entity_poly.pdbx_seq_one_letter_code
_entity_poly.pdbx_strand_id
1 'polypeptide(L)'
;MNILAATSHKARSARELAFMFDIPLASCYRKLRELGEAELIEQEGSELTSDGKRYRVYRSRIGSVTLVYDKGTLRMKVDMAYRSAPLEIVQNMGIPKPREL
;
A
#
# COMPACT_ATOMS: atom_id res chain seq x y z
N MET A 1 -10.45 13.86 4.87
CA MET A 1 -9.86 12.97 3.84
C MET A 1 -9.04 11.90 4.55
N ASN A 2 -9.56 10.68 4.64
CA ASN A 2 -8.94 9.60 5.42
C ASN A 2 -8.34 8.54 4.50
N ILE A 3 -7.21 8.86 3.85
CA ILE A 3 -6.58 7.98 2.85
C ILE A 3 -6.22 6.61 3.43
N LEU A 4 -5.60 6.56 4.61
CA LEU A 4 -5.12 5.32 5.21
C LEU A 4 -6.29 4.35 5.50
N ALA A 5 -7.37 4.84 6.10
CA ALA A 5 -8.59 4.05 6.32
C ALA A 5 -9.26 3.67 4.99
N ALA A 6 -9.37 4.60 4.04
CA ALA A 6 -9.88 4.31 2.72
C ALA A 6 -8.96 3.40 1.91
N THR A 7 -7.76 3.09 2.36
CA THR A 7 -6.84 2.16 1.70
C THR A 7 -6.39 1.06 2.65
N SER A 8 -7.20 0.68 3.66
CA SER A 8 -6.93 -0.45 4.57
C SER A 8 -7.44 -1.80 4.02
N HIS A 9 -8.64 -1.85 3.43
CA HIS A 9 -9.25 -3.10 2.91
C HIS A 9 -9.10 -3.36 1.40
N LYS A 10 -9.29 -2.35 0.54
CA LYS A 10 -8.93 -2.39 -0.90
C LYS A 10 -7.94 -1.27 -1.31
N ALA A 11 -6.93 -1.59 -2.13
CA ALA A 11 -6.07 -0.59 -2.74
C ALA A 11 -6.89 0.34 -3.64
N ARG A 12 -6.53 1.63 -3.70
CA ARG A 12 -7.27 2.64 -4.46
C ARG A 12 -6.34 3.59 -5.18
N SER A 13 -6.80 4.08 -6.32
CA SER A 13 -6.10 5.08 -7.11
C SER A 13 -6.22 6.49 -6.53
N ALA A 14 -5.29 7.36 -6.89
CA ALA A 14 -5.38 8.79 -6.55
C ALA A 14 -6.67 9.43 -7.10
N ARG A 15 -7.18 8.96 -8.24
CA ARG A 15 -8.41 9.46 -8.85
C ARG A 15 -9.64 9.06 -8.03
N GLU A 16 -9.75 7.79 -7.65
CA GLU A 16 -10.83 7.31 -6.79
C GLU A 16 -10.82 8.05 -5.44
N LEU A 17 -9.65 8.26 -4.84
CA LEU A 17 -9.52 8.98 -3.57
C LEU A 17 -9.89 10.46 -3.72
N ALA A 18 -9.43 11.12 -4.78
CA ALA A 18 -9.78 12.52 -5.07
C ALA A 18 -11.29 12.70 -5.26
N PHE A 19 -11.93 11.78 -6.00
CA PHE A 19 -13.38 11.76 -6.19
C PHE A 19 -14.12 11.47 -4.88
N MET A 20 -13.71 10.42 -4.15
CA MET A 20 -14.35 9.99 -2.90
C MET A 20 -14.35 11.08 -1.82
N PHE A 21 -13.30 11.90 -1.77
CA PHE A 21 -13.15 12.95 -0.77
C PHE A 21 -13.43 14.36 -1.31
N ASP A 22 -13.88 14.47 -2.56
CA ASP A 22 -14.15 15.73 -3.25
C ASP A 22 -13.00 16.76 -3.13
N ILE A 23 -11.79 16.34 -3.52
CA ILE A 23 -10.61 17.21 -3.51
C ILE A 23 -9.91 17.25 -4.87
N PRO A 24 -9.15 18.33 -5.16
CA PRO A 24 -8.33 18.37 -6.37
C PRO A 24 -7.33 17.21 -6.45
N LEU A 25 -7.20 16.62 -7.64
CA LEU A 25 -6.31 15.46 -7.87
C LEU A 25 -4.86 15.77 -7.47
N ALA A 26 -4.36 16.98 -7.75
CA ALA A 26 -3.04 17.41 -7.33
C ALA A 26 -2.86 17.41 -5.79
N SER A 27 -3.90 17.80 -5.04
CA SER A 27 -3.91 17.76 -3.58
C SER A 27 -3.90 16.33 -3.05
N CYS A 28 -4.59 15.40 -3.74
CA CYS A 28 -4.54 13.98 -3.41
C CYS A 28 -3.12 13.42 -3.61
N TYR A 29 -2.45 13.75 -4.72
CA TYR A 29 -1.08 13.31 -4.97
C TYR A 29 -0.07 13.85 -3.95
N ARG A 30 -0.21 15.10 -3.48
CA ARG A 30 0.64 15.64 -2.42
C ARG A 30 0.50 14.82 -1.12
N LYS A 31 -0.72 14.53 -0.72
CA LYS A 31 -0.98 13.71 0.48
C LYS A 31 -0.51 12.27 0.35
N LEU A 32 -0.68 11.65 -0.82
CA LEU A 32 -0.14 10.30 -1.08
C LEU A 32 1.38 10.28 -1.01
N ARG A 33 2.06 11.33 -1.48
CA ARG A 33 3.50 11.48 -1.38
C ARG A 33 3.95 11.61 0.07
N GLU A 34 3.34 12.52 0.85
CA GLU A 34 3.64 12.71 2.28
C GLU A 34 3.48 11.40 3.07
N LEU A 35 2.39 10.66 2.83
CA LEU A 35 2.15 9.37 3.48
C LEU A 35 3.14 8.29 3.02
N GLY A 36 3.59 8.33 1.77
CA GLY A 36 4.57 7.40 1.22
C GLY A 36 5.96 7.64 1.79
N GLU A 37 6.35 8.91 1.93
CA GLU A 37 7.58 9.34 2.58
C GLU A 37 7.61 8.94 4.07
N ALA A 38 6.45 8.97 4.73
CA ALA A 38 6.28 8.49 6.10
C ALA A 38 6.13 6.96 6.20
N GLU A 39 6.24 6.22 5.09
CA GLU A 39 6.10 4.77 5.05
C GLU A 39 4.73 4.22 5.53
N LEU A 40 3.69 5.05 5.57
CA LEU A 40 2.34 4.65 6.03
C LEU A 40 1.48 4.07 4.90
N ILE A 41 1.87 4.30 3.65
CA ILE A 41 1.19 3.83 2.45
C ILE A 41 2.23 3.43 1.39
N GLU A 42 1.89 2.49 0.53
CA GLU A 42 2.72 2.09 -0.60
C GLU A 42 1.91 1.97 -1.88
N GLN A 43 2.60 1.96 -3.02
CA GLN A 43 2.00 1.61 -4.31
C GLN A 43 1.92 0.08 -4.40
N GLU A 44 0.72 -0.48 -4.30
CA GLU A 44 0.50 -1.94 -4.39
C GLU A 44 0.57 -2.45 -5.84
N GLY A 45 0.25 -1.58 -6.81
CA GLY A 45 0.29 -1.96 -8.22
C GLY A 45 -0.26 -0.91 -9.15
N SER A 46 -0.76 -1.35 -10.30
CA SER A 46 -1.44 -0.51 -11.27
C SER A 46 -2.66 -1.21 -11.86
N GLU A 47 -3.75 -0.48 -12.03
CA GLU A 47 -4.96 -0.96 -12.71
C GLU A 47 -5.01 -0.40 -14.14
N LEU A 48 -5.55 -1.21 -15.07
CA LEU A 48 -5.77 -0.82 -16.46
C LEU A 48 -7.18 -0.23 -16.61
N THR A 49 -7.28 0.96 -17.18
CA THR A 49 -8.57 1.52 -17.60
C THR A 49 -9.06 0.87 -18.90
N SER A 50 -10.35 1.05 -19.18
CA SER A 50 -10.96 0.68 -20.46
C SER A 50 -10.34 1.41 -21.66
N ASP A 51 -9.77 2.61 -21.47
CA ASP A 51 -9.02 3.35 -22.50
C ASP A 51 -7.52 2.96 -22.57
N GLY A 52 -7.12 1.88 -21.91
CA GLY A 52 -5.77 1.31 -21.99
C GLY A 52 -4.69 2.03 -21.18
N LYS A 53 -5.05 3.06 -20.40
CA LYS A 53 -4.14 3.75 -19.49
C LYS A 53 -3.95 2.94 -18.21
N ARG A 54 -2.73 2.97 -17.66
CA ARG A 54 -2.45 2.39 -16.34
C ARG A 54 -2.39 3.48 -15.29
N TYR A 55 -3.08 3.27 -14.18
CA TYR A 55 -2.98 4.15 -13.01
C TYR A 55 -2.53 3.39 -11.79
N ARG A 56 -1.69 4.03 -10.99
CA ARG A 56 -1.15 3.48 -9.74
C ARG A 56 -2.27 3.38 -8.71
N VAL A 57 -2.27 2.26 -7.98
CA VAL A 57 -3.14 2.04 -6.82
C VAL A 57 -2.31 1.93 -5.55
N TYR A 58 -2.87 2.42 -4.45
CA TYR A 58 -2.17 2.61 -3.19
C TYR A 58 -2.86 1.87 -2.05
N ARG A 59 -2.06 1.32 -1.15
CA ARG A 59 -2.46 0.46 -0.03
C ARG A 59 -1.82 0.97 1.25
N SER A 60 -2.61 1.13 2.31
CA SER A 60 -2.08 1.45 3.64
C SER A 60 -1.23 0.31 4.17
N ARG A 61 -0.08 0.65 4.75
CA ARG A 61 0.81 -0.26 5.47
C ARG A 61 0.44 -0.39 6.96
N ILE A 62 -0.66 0.23 7.40
CA ILE A 62 -1.13 0.13 8.78
C ILE A 62 -2.05 -1.10 8.90
N GLY A 63 -1.67 -2.05 9.74
CA GLY A 63 -2.47 -3.22 10.08
C GLY A 63 -3.48 -2.89 11.18
N SER A 64 -3.00 -2.35 12.30
CA SER A 64 -3.84 -1.91 13.42
C SER A 64 -3.28 -0.68 14.12
N VAL A 65 -4.18 0.13 14.68
CA VAL A 65 -3.83 1.23 15.57
C VAL A 65 -4.53 0.98 16.89
N THR A 66 -3.76 0.85 17.96
CA THR A 66 -4.28 0.71 19.33
C THR A 66 -4.05 2.02 20.07
N LEU A 67 -5.12 2.61 20.59
CA LEU A 67 -5.08 3.80 21.44
C LEU A 67 -5.39 3.40 22.88
N VAL A 68 -4.51 3.77 23.80
CA VAL A 68 -4.68 3.55 25.23
C VAL A 68 -4.64 4.90 25.92
N TYR A 69 -5.77 5.29 26.51
CA TYR A 69 -5.85 6.48 27.35
C TYR A 69 -5.92 6.06 28.81
N ASP A 70 -4.93 6.48 29.61
CA ASP A 70 -4.85 6.15 31.02
C ASP A 70 -4.25 7.33 31.80
N LYS A 71 -4.94 7.75 32.87
CA LYS A 71 -4.53 8.86 33.76
C LYS A 71 -4.06 10.12 33.02
N GLY A 72 -4.82 10.59 32.03
CA GLY A 72 -4.46 11.79 31.27
C GLY A 72 -3.42 11.57 30.16
N THR A 73 -2.88 10.35 30.02
CA THR A 73 -1.87 10.03 29.01
C THR A 73 -2.47 9.20 27.88
N LEU A 74 -2.37 9.70 26.65
CA LEU A 74 -2.70 8.94 25.44
C LEU A 74 -1.43 8.27 24.89
N ARG A 75 -1.46 6.93 24.79
CA ARG A 75 -0.44 6.12 24.14
C ARG A 75 -1.02 5.53 22.86
N MET A 76 -0.25 5.58 21.78
CA MET A 76 -0.62 4.97 20.50
C MET A 76 0.41 3.89 20.14
N LYS A 77 -0.08 2.71 19.79
CA LYS A 77 0.71 1.66 19.15
C LYS A 77 0.19 1.47 17.73
N VAL A 78 1.08 1.55 16.75
CA VAL A 78 0.76 1.27 15.35
C VAL A 78 1.46 -0.04 14.97
N ASP A 79 0.68 -1.04 14.59
CA ASP A 79 1.20 -2.28 14.03
C ASP A 79 1.18 -2.17 12.51
N MET A 80 2.35 -2.32 11.89
CA MET A 80 2.49 -2.25 10.44
C MET A 80 2.13 -3.60 9.81
N ALA A 81 1.33 -3.57 8.76
CA ALA A 81 1.09 -4.72 7.90
C ALA A 81 2.34 -4.98 7.06
N TYR A 82 3.23 -5.85 7.54
CA TYR A 82 4.29 -6.39 6.71
C TYR A 82 3.67 -7.38 5.72
N ARG A 83 3.53 -6.98 4.46
CA ARG A 83 3.49 -7.98 3.40
C ARG A 83 4.92 -8.46 3.22
N SER A 84 5.19 -9.72 3.53
CA SER A 84 6.25 -10.43 2.85
C SER A 84 6.01 -10.19 1.35
N ALA A 85 6.98 -9.65 0.62
CA ALA A 85 7.00 -9.90 -0.81
C ALA A 85 6.71 -11.40 -1.00
N PRO A 86 5.95 -11.83 -2.02
CA PRO A 86 6.07 -13.22 -2.43
C PRO A 86 7.57 -13.46 -2.50
N LEU A 87 8.10 -14.38 -1.69
CA LEU A 87 9.45 -14.86 -1.89
C LEU A 87 9.45 -15.21 -3.38
N GLU A 88 10.18 -14.46 -4.20
CA GLU A 88 10.43 -14.91 -5.55
C GLU A 88 10.96 -16.32 -5.34
N ILE A 89 10.16 -17.32 -5.73
CA ILE A 89 10.64 -18.68 -5.77
C ILE A 89 11.78 -18.56 -6.76
N VAL A 90 13.01 -18.50 -6.25
CA VAL A 90 14.20 -18.59 -7.06
C VAL A 90 14.18 -20.02 -7.61
N GLN A 91 13.43 -20.23 -8.69
CA GLN A 91 13.45 -21.41 -9.52
C GLN A 91 14.76 -21.39 -10.33
N ASN A 92 15.88 -21.35 -9.61
CA ASN A 92 17.23 -21.55 -10.14
C ASN A 92 18.00 -22.43 -9.15
N MET A 93 17.43 -23.58 -8.79
CA MET A 93 18.25 -24.79 -8.66
C MET A 93 18.08 -25.55 -9.96
N GLY A 94 19.00 -25.29 -10.90
CA GLY A 94 19.15 -26.16 -12.06
C GLY A 94 19.40 -27.57 -11.55
N ILE A 95 18.52 -28.50 -11.93
CA ILE A 95 18.78 -29.93 -11.82
C ILE A 95 20.07 -30.17 -12.62
N PRO A 96 21.15 -30.74 -12.03
CA PRO A 96 22.33 -31.04 -12.82
C PRO A 96 21.92 -32.00 -13.94
N LYS A 97 22.21 -31.62 -15.19
CA LYS A 97 21.98 -32.48 -16.35
C LYS A 97 22.68 -33.82 -16.09
N PRO A 98 22.02 -34.97 -16.28
CA PRO A 98 22.69 -36.26 -16.24
C PRO A 98 23.87 -36.23 -17.20
N ARG A 99 25.04 -36.67 -16.72
CA ARG A 99 26.23 -36.85 -17.54
C ARG A 99 25.90 -37.98 -18.51
N GLU A 100 25.77 -37.67 -19.80
CA GLU A 100 25.66 -38.69 -20.84
C GLU A 100 26.93 -39.56 -20.79
N LEU A 101 26.74 -40.87 -20.65
CA LEU A 101 27.78 -41.90 -20.79
C LEU A 101 27.90 -42.29 -22.27
#